data_AF-A0A4Y2PEC1-F1
#
_entry.id   AF-A0A4Y2PEC1-F1
#
_cell.length_a   1.000
_cell.length_b   1.000
_cell.length_c   1.000
_cell.angle_alpha   90.00
_cell.angle_beta   90.00
_cell.angle_gamma   90.00
#
_symmetry.space_group_name_H-M   'P 1'
#
loop_
_entity.id
_entity.type
_entity.pdbx_description
1 polymer ?
#
loop_
_entity_poly.entity_id
_entity_poly.type
_entity_poly.pdbx_seq_one_letter_code
_entity_poly.pdbx_strand_id
1 'polypeptide(L)'
;MCGSFYYEFSKLLSRFNENLASKKASFNRSKLMSYMKAHAALYNLVHNLQGAISSPCFYLLCTQMMNLFSFIAVFELRKVQSVTYGSICSVVLILVLVALSVIGTVLCASRINTQYKKIATTLTLLKDAQIMQSRRDPVVISCLNSMKEKQFPVMSANGVVELTPSLAFGMFGSLFSYSLLILNLKNWVQ
;
A
#
# COMPACT_ATOMS: atom_id res chain seq x y z
N MET A 1 -2.29 9.33 -8.83
CA MET A 1 -0.87 9.71 -8.67
C MET A 1 -0.20 8.94 -7.54
N CYS A 2 -0.70 8.97 -6.29
CA CYS A 2 -0.11 8.24 -5.15
C CYS A 2 0.11 6.73 -5.42
N GLY A 3 -0.88 6.05 -6.01
CA GLY A 3 -0.75 4.63 -6.37
C GLY A 3 0.39 4.31 -7.35
N SER A 4 0.73 5.21 -8.28
CA SER A 4 1.83 5.01 -9.24
C SER A 4 3.19 5.07 -8.55
N PHE A 5 3.39 6.03 -7.63
CA PHE A 5 4.60 6.12 -6.83
C PHE A 5 4.78 4.89 -5.93
N TYR A 6 3.70 4.43 -5.28
CA TYR A 6 3.73 3.18 -4.50
C TYR A 6 4.06 1.96 -5.37
N TYR A 7 3.50 1.89 -6.58
CA TYR A 7 3.77 0.80 -7.50
C TYR A 7 5.24 0.76 -7.94
N GLU A 8 5.80 1.88 -8.40
CA GLU A 8 7.20 1.97 -8.83
C GLU A 8 8.16 1.63 -7.69
N PHE A 9 7.89 2.15 -6.49
CA PHE A 9 8.68 1.81 -5.32
C PHE A 9 8.59 0.32 -4.96
N SER A 10 7.40 -0.29 -5.07
CA SER A 10 7.25 -1.74 -4.88
C SER A 10 8.05 -2.57 -5.89
N LYS A 11 8.20 -2.07 -7.12
CA LYS A 11 8.97 -2.73 -8.19
C LYS A 11 10.47 -2.65 -7.91
N LEU A 12 10.95 -1.50 -7.42
CA LEU A 12 12.33 -1.36 -6.95
C LEU A 12 12.65 -2.34 -5.82
N LEU A 13 11.74 -2.50 -4.86
CA LEU A 13 11.88 -3.49 -3.78
C LEU A 13 11.89 -4.93 -4.29
N SER A 14 11.01 -5.28 -5.24
CA SER A 14 11.00 -6.62 -5.85
C SER A 14 12.34 -6.95 -6.52
N ARG A 15 12.86 -6.02 -7.33
CA ARG A 15 14.16 -6.18 -8.00
C ARG A 15 15.30 -6.32 -6.99
N PHE A 16 15.29 -5.54 -5.91
CA PHE A 16 16.26 -5.68 -4.84
C PHE A 16 16.20 -7.07 -4.20
N ASN A 17 15.00 -7.56 -3.90
CA ASN A 17 14.80 -8.88 -3.32
C ASN A 17 15.26 -10.02 -4.24
N GLU A 18 14.94 -9.95 -5.54
CA GLU A 18 15.40 -10.92 -6.55
C GLU A 18 16.94 -10.94 -6.65
N ASN A 19 17.57 -9.77 -6.66
CA ASN A 19 19.02 -9.63 -6.65
C ASN A 19 19.68 -10.13 -5.36
N LEU A 20 18.95 -10.11 -4.23
CA LEU A 20 19.42 -10.63 -2.96
C LEU A 20 19.28 -12.16 -2.90
N ALA A 21 18.13 -12.69 -3.34
CA ALA A 21 17.81 -14.11 -3.35
C ALA A 21 18.71 -14.93 -4.30
N SER A 22 19.10 -14.36 -5.45
CA SER A 22 20.02 -14.99 -6.40
C SER A 22 21.44 -15.21 -5.85
N LYS A 23 21.82 -14.57 -4.74
CA LYS A 23 23.17 -14.65 -4.15
C LYS A 23 23.30 -15.54 -2.94
N LYS A 24 22.35 -16.47 -2.72
CA LYS A 24 22.32 -17.43 -1.61
C LYS A 24 23.61 -18.22 -1.34
N ALA A 25 24.54 -18.32 -2.29
CA ALA A 25 25.73 -19.17 -2.17
C ALA A 25 27.09 -18.44 -2.03
N SER A 26 27.21 -17.13 -2.30
CA SER A 26 28.50 -16.44 -2.16
C SER A 26 28.39 -14.92 -1.97
N PHE A 27 28.32 -14.48 -0.71
CA PHE A 27 28.51 -13.07 -0.39
C PHE A 27 30.00 -12.74 -0.33
N ASN A 28 30.49 -12.04 -1.36
CA ASN A 28 31.77 -11.33 -1.26
C ASN A 28 31.55 -10.06 -0.42
N ARG A 29 32.48 -9.74 0.50
CA ARG A 29 32.41 -8.59 1.42
C ARG A 29 32.17 -7.26 0.70
N SER A 30 32.79 -7.05 -0.46
CA SER A 30 32.58 -5.85 -1.29
C SER A 30 31.15 -5.76 -1.84
N LYS A 31 30.59 -6.90 -2.28
CA LYS A 31 29.21 -6.98 -2.77
C LYS A 31 28.22 -6.76 -1.62
N LEU A 32 28.46 -7.32 -0.44
CA LEU A 32 27.60 -7.13 0.73
C LEU A 32 27.50 -5.65 1.12
N MET A 33 28.64 -4.94 1.13
CA MET A 33 28.69 -3.50 1.41
C MET A 33 27.81 -2.71 0.42
N SER A 34 27.81 -3.10 -0.85
CA SER A 34 26.94 -2.51 -1.87
C SER A 34 25.46 -2.78 -1.61
N TYR A 35 25.09 -3.99 -1.20
CA TYR A 35 23.69 -4.31 -0.84
C TYR A 35 23.23 -3.56 0.40
N MET A 36 24.10 -3.40 1.40
CA MET A 36 23.80 -2.63 2.60
C MET A 36 23.58 -1.14 2.28
N LYS A 37 24.41 -0.55 1.40
CA LYS A 37 24.19 0.81 0.90
C LYS A 37 22.87 0.94 0.12
N ALA A 38 22.57 -0.02 -0.76
CA ALA A 38 21.31 -0.03 -1.50
C ALA A 38 20.09 -0.19 -0.57
N HIS A 39 20.18 -1.03 0.45
CA HIS A 39 19.15 -1.19 1.48
C HIS A 39 18.94 0.10 2.28
N ALA A 40 20.03 0.78 2.66
CA ALA A 40 19.96 2.08 3.32
C ALA A 40 19.35 3.17 2.43
N ALA A 41 19.68 3.17 1.13
CA ALA A 41 19.08 4.09 0.17
C ALA A 41 17.57 3.83 -0.01
N LEU A 42 17.16 2.56 -0.12
CA LEU A 42 15.74 2.17 -0.16
C LEU A 42 15.01 2.54 1.14
N TYR A 43 15.69 2.44 2.28
CA TYR A 43 15.17 2.86 3.59
C TYR A 43 14.94 4.37 3.68
N ASN A 44 15.88 5.18 3.22
CA ASN A 44 15.69 6.63 3.15
C ASN A 44 14.61 7.00 2.13
N LEU A 45 14.60 6.33 0.98
CA LEU A 45 13.62 6.58 -0.07
C LEU A 45 12.19 6.29 0.42
N VAL A 46 11.97 5.22 1.18
CA VAL A 46 10.63 4.93 1.72
C VAL A 46 10.17 5.97 2.73
N HIS A 47 11.07 6.48 3.58
CA HIS A 47 10.73 7.51 4.56
C HIS A 47 10.40 8.83 3.87
N ASN A 48 11.18 9.20 2.85
CA ASN A 48 10.90 10.38 2.05
C ASN A 48 9.59 10.24 1.27
N LEU A 49 9.34 9.05 0.71
CA LEU A 49 8.10 8.73 0.00
C LEU A 49 6.89 8.84 0.93
N GLN A 50 6.99 8.25 2.14
CA GLN A 50 5.95 8.35 3.14
C GLN A 50 5.74 9.79 3.57
N GLY A 51 6.79 10.54 3.91
CA GLY A 51 6.67 11.95 4.30
C GLY A 51 6.01 12.82 3.22
N ALA A 52 6.35 12.60 1.96
CA ALA A 52 5.81 13.39 0.84
C ALA A 52 4.39 13.00 0.44
N ILE A 53 4.05 11.70 0.49
CA ILE A 53 2.80 11.17 -0.07
C ILE A 53 1.73 10.92 1.00
N SER A 54 2.11 10.77 2.27
CA SER A 54 1.21 10.46 3.39
C SER A 54 0.07 11.47 3.52
N SER A 55 0.37 12.77 3.50
CA SER A 55 -0.64 13.83 3.57
C SER A 55 -1.51 13.92 2.28
N PRO A 56 -0.92 14.00 1.06
CA PRO A 56 -1.72 13.96 -0.17
C PRO A 56 -2.60 12.71 -0.31
N CYS A 57 -2.12 11.56 0.14
CA CYS A 57 -2.90 10.31 0.14
C CYS A 57 -4.08 10.39 1.12
N PHE A 58 -3.91 10.99 2.28
CA PHE A 58 -4.99 11.21 3.23
C PHE A 58 -6.07 12.13 2.65
N TYR A 59 -5.67 13.29 2.12
CA TYR A 59 -6.61 14.21 1.46
C TYR A 59 -7.35 13.53 0.31
N LEU A 60 -6.63 12.79 -0.54
CA LEU A 60 -7.24 12.03 -1.63
C LEU A 60 -8.27 11.03 -1.11
N LEU A 61 -7.94 10.23 -0.10
CA LEU A 61 -8.89 9.26 0.49
C LEU A 61 -10.13 9.95 1.06
N CYS A 62 -9.96 11.04 1.81
CA CYS A 62 -11.08 11.81 2.35
C CYS A 62 -11.97 12.38 1.24
N THR A 63 -11.39 13.01 0.22
CA THR A 63 -12.13 13.57 -0.91
C THR A 63 -12.86 12.49 -1.70
N GLN A 64 -12.21 11.35 -1.97
CA GLN A 64 -12.85 10.25 -2.69
C GLN A 64 -14.00 9.64 -1.89
N MET A 65 -13.85 9.46 -0.58
CA MET A 65 -14.92 8.99 0.28
C MET A 65 -16.08 9.98 0.33
N MET A 66 -15.80 11.28 0.52
CA MET A 66 -16.82 12.32 0.51
C MET A 66 -17.58 12.34 -0.82
N ASN A 67 -16.87 12.25 -1.95
CA ASN A 67 -17.49 12.15 -3.27
C ASN A 67 -18.42 10.93 -3.37
N LEU A 68 -17.97 9.75 -2.96
CA LEU A 68 -18.79 8.53 -2.98
C LEU A 68 -20.07 8.71 -2.15
N PHE A 69 -19.95 9.26 -0.94
CA PHE A 69 -21.10 9.56 -0.07
C PHE A 69 -22.06 10.58 -0.69
N SER A 70 -21.54 11.69 -1.20
CA SER A 70 -22.35 12.74 -1.83
C SER A 70 -23.06 12.23 -3.08
N PHE A 71 -22.39 11.43 -3.92
CA PHE A 71 -23.00 10.83 -5.10
C PHE A 71 -24.15 9.88 -4.74
N ILE A 72 -23.95 9.02 -3.75
CA ILE A 72 -24.99 8.10 -3.31
C ILE A 72 -26.18 8.89 -2.72
N ALA A 73 -25.93 9.86 -1.84
CA ALA A 73 -26.99 10.67 -1.26
C ALA A 73 -27.81 11.41 -2.33
N VAL A 74 -27.17 12.03 -3.32
CA VAL A 74 -27.86 12.73 -4.41
C VAL A 74 -28.64 11.75 -5.30
N PHE A 75 -28.08 10.57 -5.59
CA PHE A 75 -28.75 9.54 -6.38
C PHE A 75 -29.99 9.02 -5.67
N GLU A 76 -29.89 8.71 -4.38
CA GLU A 76 -31.00 8.21 -3.56
C GLU A 76 -32.09 9.26 -3.31
N LEU A 77 -31.72 10.54 -3.17
CA LEU A 77 -32.66 11.65 -2.94
C LEU A 77 -33.37 12.12 -4.20
N ARG A 78 -32.80 11.94 -5.40
CA ARG A 78 -33.49 12.27 -6.65
C ARG A 78 -34.63 11.28 -6.89
N LYS A 79 -35.86 11.79 -7.01
CA LYS A 79 -37.00 11.00 -7.53
C LYS A 79 -36.63 10.54 -8.95
N VAL A 80 -36.64 9.22 -9.16
CA VAL A 80 -36.23 8.47 -10.37
C VAL A 80 -36.94 8.88 -11.67
N GLN A 81 -37.85 9.86 -11.63
CA GLN A 81 -38.78 10.20 -12.70
C GLN A 81 -38.17 10.89 -13.94
N SER A 82 -36.90 11.30 -13.94
CA SER A 82 -36.29 11.98 -15.11
C SER A 82 -34.81 11.66 -15.34
N VAL A 83 -34.33 10.48 -14.91
CA VAL A 83 -32.93 10.11 -15.12
C VAL A 83 -32.79 9.40 -16.47
N THR A 84 -32.21 10.07 -17.45
CA THR A 84 -31.87 9.47 -18.75
C THR A 84 -30.82 8.36 -18.55
N TYR A 85 -30.94 7.24 -19.27
CA TYR A 85 -29.99 6.10 -19.19
C TYR A 85 -28.51 6.50 -19.31
N GLY A 86 -28.19 7.51 -20.13
CA GLY A 86 -26.82 8.04 -20.25
C GLY A 86 -26.27 8.68 -18.97
N SER A 87 -27.14 9.31 -18.17
CA SER A 87 -26.77 9.88 -16.86
C SER A 87 -26.49 8.79 -15.83
N ILE A 88 -27.24 7.67 -15.87
CA ILE A 88 -27.01 6.52 -14.98
C ILE A 88 -25.66 5.88 -15.29
N CYS A 89 -25.37 5.58 -16.56
CA CYS A 89 -24.08 5.01 -16.96
C CYS A 89 -22.90 5.89 -16.54
N SER A 90 -23.01 7.20 -16.72
CA SER A 90 -21.95 8.14 -16.33
C SER A 90 -21.69 8.13 -14.83
N VAL A 91 -22.74 8.10 -14.01
CA VAL A 91 -22.64 8.03 -12.55
C VAL A 91 -22.02 6.70 -12.09
N VAL A 92 -22.47 5.58 -12.64
CA VAL A 92 -21.91 4.26 -12.33
C VAL A 92 -20.42 4.20 -12.70
N LEU A 93 -20.04 4.73 -13.87
CA LEU A 93 -18.64 4.79 -14.28
C LEU A 93 -17.79 5.62 -13.31
N ILE A 94 -18.27 6.79 -12.88
CA ILE A 94 -17.58 7.64 -11.90
C ILE A 94 -17.39 6.89 -10.58
N LEU A 95 -18.44 6.24 -10.06
CA LEU A 95 -18.36 5.46 -8.82
C LEU A 95 -17.32 4.33 -8.92
N VAL A 96 -17.32 3.59 -10.03
CA VAL A 96 -16.37 2.51 -10.28
C VAL A 96 -14.94 3.05 -10.37
N LEU A 97 -14.71 4.13 -11.12
CA LEU A 97 -13.40 4.77 -11.26
C LEU A 97 -12.84 5.27 -9.92
N VAL A 98 -13.69 5.92 -9.11
CA VAL A 98 -13.31 6.41 -7.78
C VAL A 98 -12.99 5.24 -6.85
N ALA A 99 -13.83 4.22 -6.81
CA ALA A 99 -13.62 3.01 -6.01
C ALA A 99 -12.31 2.30 -6.40
N LEU A 100 -12.08 2.10 -7.71
CA LEU A 100 -10.86 1.49 -8.23
C LEU A 100 -9.60 2.30 -7.86
N SER A 101 -9.69 3.64 -7.86
CA SER A 101 -8.56 4.50 -7.49
C SER A 101 -8.13 4.31 -6.02
N VAL A 102 -9.11 4.15 -5.12
CA VAL A 102 -8.89 3.92 -3.69
C VAL A 102 -8.31 2.52 -3.48
N ILE A 103 -8.93 1.49 -4.07
CA ILE A 103 -8.46 0.10 -4.00
C ILE A 103 -7.03 -0.01 -4.55
N GLY A 104 -6.78 0.57 -5.72
CA GLY A 104 -5.47 0.54 -6.36
C GLY A 104 -4.37 1.17 -5.49
N THR A 105 -4.66 2.30 -4.86
CA THR A 105 -3.70 2.98 -3.97
C THR A 105 -3.40 2.13 -2.73
N VAL A 106 -4.44 1.58 -2.10
CA VAL A 106 -4.29 0.71 -0.91
C VAL A 106 -3.54 -0.59 -1.25
N LEU A 107 -3.85 -1.24 -2.38
CA LEU A 107 -3.16 -2.45 -2.81
C LEU A 107 -1.69 -2.18 -3.14
N CYS A 108 -1.37 -1.06 -3.79
CA CYS A 108 0.02 -0.69 -4.07
C CYS A 108 0.82 -0.42 -2.78
N ALA A 109 0.22 0.26 -1.82
CA ALA A 109 0.83 0.47 -0.50
C ALA A 109 1.01 -0.85 0.27
N SER A 110 0.01 -1.75 0.24
CA SER A 110 0.09 -3.07 0.86
C SER A 110 1.19 -3.94 0.22
N ARG A 111 1.34 -3.88 -1.11
CA ARG A 111 2.38 -4.61 -1.85
C ARG A 111 3.78 -4.24 -1.37
N ILE A 112 4.02 -2.97 -1.03
CA ILE A 112 5.30 -2.53 -0.46
C ILE A 112 5.58 -3.27 0.86
N ASN A 113 4.60 -3.34 1.75
CA ASN A 113 4.70 -4.07 3.02
C ASN A 113 4.97 -5.58 2.79
N THR A 114 4.30 -6.20 1.81
CA THR A 114 4.57 -7.60 1.43
C THR A 114 6.00 -7.79 0.93
N GLN A 115 6.51 -6.89 0.10
CA GLN A 115 7.89 -6.97 -0.41
C GLN A 115 8.91 -6.82 0.72
N TYR A 116 8.65 -5.98 1.71
CA TYR A 116 9.49 -5.89 2.90
C TYR A 116 9.53 -7.18 3.71
N LYS A 117 8.38 -7.81 3.93
CA LYS A 117 8.33 -9.14 4.58
C LYS A 117 9.18 -10.14 3.81
N LYS A 118 9.09 -10.18 2.47
CA LYS A 118 9.91 -11.07 1.62
C LYS A 118 11.41 -10.80 1.74
N ILE A 119 11.82 -9.53 1.79
CA ILE A 119 13.23 -9.16 2.00
C ILE A 119 13.71 -9.64 3.38
N ALA A 120 12.92 -9.42 4.44
CA ALA A 120 13.26 -9.88 5.79
C ALA A 120 13.38 -11.42 5.88
N THR A 121 12.48 -12.16 5.23
CA THR A 121 12.57 -13.62 5.14
C THR A 121 13.83 -14.04 4.37
N THR A 122 14.13 -13.38 3.25
CA THR A 122 15.31 -13.69 2.42
C THR A 122 16.61 -13.41 3.16
N LEU A 123 16.69 -12.30 3.90
CA LEU A 123 17.82 -11.97 4.79
C LEU A 123 18.00 -13.02 5.89
N THR A 124 16.90 -13.53 6.46
CA THR A 124 16.95 -14.58 7.48
C THR A 124 17.47 -15.89 6.89
N LEU A 125 16.93 -16.33 5.75
CA LEU A 125 17.41 -17.51 5.04
C LEU A 125 18.89 -17.41 4.64
N LEU A 126 19.35 -16.21 4.27
CA LEU A 126 20.75 -15.94 3.94
C LEU A 126 21.66 -16.06 5.16
N LYS A 127 21.22 -15.54 6.31
CA LYS A 127 21.93 -15.69 7.58
C LYS A 127 22.06 -17.16 7.97
N ASP A 128 20.96 -17.92 7.85
CA ASP A 128 20.95 -19.34 8.21
C ASP A 128 21.87 -20.15 7.28
N ALA A 129 21.86 -19.87 5.98
CA ALA A 129 22.76 -20.48 5.01
C ALA A 129 24.25 -20.18 5.30
N GLN A 130 24.58 -18.96 5.74
CA GLN A 130 25.95 -18.60 6.15
C GLN A 130 26.40 -19.34 7.41
N ILE A 131 25.51 -19.53 8.38
CA ILE A 131 25.78 -20.29 9.60
C ILE A 131 26.02 -21.77 9.26
N MET A 132 25.19 -22.36 8.38
CA MET A 132 25.33 -23.76 7.95
C MET A 132 26.58 -24.01 7.10
N GLN A 133 27.03 -23.04 6.31
CA GLN A 133 28.23 -23.17 5.46
C GLN A 133 29.57 -23.02 6.21
N SER A 134 29.57 -22.87 7.54
CA SER A 134 30.77 -22.68 8.38
C SER A 134 31.66 -21.47 7.99
N ARG A 135 31.21 -20.62 7.04
CA ARG A 135 31.82 -19.33 6.72
C ARG A 135 31.26 -18.26 7.66
N ARG A 136 31.63 -18.37 8.93
CA ARG A 136 31.19 -17.46 9.98
C ARG A 136 32.02 -16.17 9.91
N ASP A 137 31.87 -15.38 8.85
CA ASP A 137 32.46 -14.04 8.79
C ASP A 137 31.61 -13.11 9.69
N PRO A 138 32.16 -12.66 10.85
CA PRO A 138 31.42 -11.85 11.80
C PRO A 138 30.96 -10.51 11.19
N VAL A 139 31.66 -9.99 10.18
CA VAL A 139 31.30 -8.74 9.49
C VAL A 139 30.06 -8.93 8.64
N VAL A 140 29.91 -10.11 8.02
CA VAL A 140 28.76 -10.44 7.18
C VAL A 140 27.49 -10.61 8.03
N ILE A 141 27.62 -11.33 9.14
CA ILE A 141 26.51 -11.55 10.08
C ILE A 141 26.09 -10.23 10.74
N SER A 142 27.04 -9.37 11.12
CA SER A 142 26.76 -8.04 11.67
C SER A 142 26.00 -7.17 10.66
N CYS A 143 26.44 -7.09 9.40
CA CYS A 143 25.74 -6.36 8.35
C CYS A 143 24.30 -6.89 8.11
N LEU A 144 24.11 -8.21 8.10
CA LEU A 144 22.79 -8.83 7.94
C LEU A 144 21.87 -8.50 9.12
N ASN A 145 22.38 -8.53 10.35
CA ASN A 145 21.63 -8.11 11.53
C ASN A 145 21.27 -6.62 11.47
N SER A 146 22.20 -5.74 11.10
CA SER A 146 21.90 -4.30 10.95
C SER A 146 20.88 -4.01 9.85
N MET A 147 20.83 -4.80 8.78
CA MET A 147 19.77 -4.70 7.77
C MET A 147 18.41 -5.18 8.30
N LYS A 148 18.40 -6.21 9.16
CA LYS A 148 17.19 -6.74 9.78
C LYS A 148 16.62 -5.83 10.88
N GLU A 149 17.48 -5.16 11.65
CA GLU A 149 17.08 -4.22 12.70
C GLU A 149 16.40 -2.96 12.15
N LYS A 150 16.69 -2.58 10.90
CA LYS A 150 15.99 -1.48 10.23
C LYS A 150 14.56 -1.88 9.91
N GLN A 151 13.65 -1.58 10.83
CA GLN A 151 12.22 -1.72 10.60
C GLN A 151 11.77 -0.67 9.59
N PHE A 152 11.25 -1.14 8.47
CA PHE A 152 10.62 -0.28 7.49
C PHE A 152 9.28 0.23 8.02
N PRO A 153 8.95 1.51 7.77
CA PRO A 153 7.75 2.08 8.31
C PRO A 153 6.53 1.49 7.60
N VAL A 154 5.46 1.25 8.38
CA VAL A 154 4.17 0.87 7.83
C VAL A 154 3.64 2.05 7.03
N MET A 155 3.22 1.81 5.80
CA MET A 155 2.64 2.84 4.95
C MET A 155 1.34 3.35 5.56
N SER A 156 1.37 4.60 6.02
CA SER A 156 0.23 5.27 6.63
C SER A 156 -0.13 6.54 5.86
N ALA A 157 -1.42 6.86 5.85
CA ALA A 157 -1.97 8.13 5.41
C ALA A 157 -2.08 9.06 6.62
N ASN A 158 -1.28 10.12 6.60
CA ASN A 158 -1.07 11.12 7.64
C ASN A 158 -0.78 10.59 9.05
N GLY A 159 -0.29 9.35 9.19
CA GLY A 159 -0.11 8.70 10.51
C GLY A 159 -1.40 8.32 11.23
N VAL A 160 -2.56 8.66 10.65
CA VAL A 160 -3.89 8.39 11.23
C VAL A 160 -4.42 7.05 10.74
N VAL A 161 -4.13 6.69 9.49
CA VAL A 161 -4.75 5.53 8.85
C VAL A 161 -3.70 4.65 8.19
N GLU A 162 -3.60 3.39 8.61
CA GLU A 162 -2.73 2.41 7.94
C GLU A 162 -3.34 1.98 6.60
N LEU A 163 -2.54 2.04 5.53
CA LEU A 163 -2.95 1.66 4.18
C LEU A 163 -2.95 0.14 4.04
N THR A 164 -3.96 -0.49 4.63
CA THR A 164 -4.18 -1.94 4.63
C THR A 164 -5.42 -2.31 3.82
N PRO A 165 -5.49 -3.51 3.23
CA PRO A 165 -6.70 -3.96 2.53
C PRO A 165 -7.96 -3.94 3.42
N SER A 166 -7.82 -4.15 4.74
CA SER A 166 -8.91 -4.03 5.70
C SER A 166 -9.49 -2.62 5.76
N LEU A 167 -8.68 -1.58 5.59
CA LEU A 167 -9.16 -0.21 5.47
C LEU A 167 -10.08 -0.04 4.26
N ALA A 168 -9.69 -0.58 3.10
CA ALA A 168 -10.52 -0.52 1.90
C ALA A 168 -11.87 -1.19 2.14
N PHE A 169 -11.88 -2.41 2.70
CA PHE A 169 -13.13 -3.08 3.08
C PHE A 169 -13.95 -2.29 4.10
N GLY A 170 -13.32 -1.65 5.08
CA GLY A 170 -14.01 -0.78 6.04
C GLY A 170 -14.64 0.44 5.38
N MET A 171 -13.93 1.08 4.44
CA MET A 171 -14.45 2.21 3.66
C MET A 171 -15.67 1.80 2.83
N PHE A 172 -15.59 0.73 2.04
CA PHE A 172 -16.73 0.23 1.25
C PHE A 172 -17.87 -0.29 2.11
N GLY A 173 -17.56 -0.96 3.23
CA GLY A 173 -18.56 -1.42 4.19
C GLY A 173 -19.32 -0.25 4.81
N SER A 174 -18.62 0.82 5.19
CA SER A 174 -19.27 2.04 5.70
C SER A 174 -20.20 2.65 4.66
N LEU A 175 -19.73 2.81 3.42
CA LEU A 175 -20.55 3.32 2.31
C LEU A 175 -21.83 2.51 2.14
N PHE A 176 -21.72 1.18 2.11
CA PHE A 176 -22.88 0.30 1.99
C PHE A 176 -23.87 0.46 3.16
N SER A 177 -23.36 0.44 4.39
CA SER A 177 -24.19 0.60 5.61
C SER A 177 -24.94 1.93 5.63
N TYR A 178 -24.26 3.04 5.32
CA TYR A 178 -24.91 4.35 5.29
C TYR A 178 -25.88 4.51 4.12
N SER A 179 -25.59 3.90 2.97
CA SER A 179 -26.53 3.87 1.83
C SER A 179 -27.84 3.18 2.21
N LEU A 180 -27.75 2.02 2.86
CA LEU A 180 -28.91 1.30 3.39
C LEU A 180 -29.66 2.10 4.46
N LEU A 181 -28.92 2.83 5.31
CA LEU A 181 -29.54 3.69 6.33
C LEU A 181 -30.34 4.83 5.69
N ILE A 182 -29.80 5.48 4.66
CA ILE A 182 -30.49 6.53 3.90
C ILE A 182 -31.73 5.98 3.19
N LEU A 183 -31.62 4.79 2.57
CA LEU A 183 -32.76 4.10 1.96
C LEU A 183 -33.86 3.78 2.97
N ASN A 184 -33.49 3.27 4.15
CA ASN A 184 -34.45 3.00 5.22
C ASN A 184 -35.12 4.28 5.72
N LEU A 185 -34.36 5.37 5.92
CA LEU A 185 -34.92 6.66 6.32
C LEU A 185 -35.89 7.23 5.28
N LYS A 186 -35.58 7.06 3.99
CA LYS A 186 -36.47 7.48 2.90
C LYS A 186 -37.81 6.72 2.92
N ASN A 187 -37.78 5.40 3.16
CA ASN A 187 -39.00 4.59 3.28
C ASN A 187 -39.86 4.94 4.51
N TRP A 188 -39.31 5.59 5.53
CA TRP A 188 -40.04 6.05 6.71
C TRP A 188 -40.69 7.43 6.56
N VAL A 189 -40.22 8.25 5.61
CA VAL A 189 -40.67 9.64 5.40
C VAL A 189 -41.70 9.75 4.26
N GLN A 190 -41.93 8.66 3.52
CA GLN A 190 -42.91 8.55 2.43
C GLN A 190 -44.18 7.84 2.89
#